data_AF-A0A285HRZ1-F1
#
_entry.id   AF-A0A285HRZ1-F1
#
_cell.length_a   1.000
_cell.length_b   1.000
_cell.length_c   1.000
_cell.angle_alpha   90.00
_cell.angle_beta   90.00
_cell.angle_gamma   90.00
#
_symmetry.space_group_name_H-M   'P 1'
#
loop_
_entity.id
_entity.type
_entity.pdbx_description
1 polymer ?
#
loop_
_entity_poly.entity_id
_entity_poly.type
_entity_poly.pdbx_seq_one_letter_code
_entity_poly.pdbx_strand_id
1 'polypeptide(L)'
;MPIAKAALIKMVAYSGAGLAVAGSAGFVMQQQRQPSPAPVAIATPAVAAPAAPAVTELTAEAPVASALPEAPETQAALDTSPLALREIELTSSPVTLPENDPASADFGGQAQLLQAQAELPVAEGDTPEGTAETASDECAISLTAESQAAAMVDLSLSAPCYAGERVAIHHEGMVFSELTDDEGQLSVAVPALAEFAIFVAVFQDGEGASADTEVSSLAFYDRSVLQWQGATGLELHALEYGAAYEEPGHVWSGAPQDITVAATGEGGFLTQLGNPELPQARMVQVYSFPLGIARKAGDIDLSVEVQVTEDNCGGDVTGQVIHVAEAQFGSFHDLNVTMPACDATGDYLLLKNLLDDLKIAAN
;
A
#
# COMPACT_ATOMS: atom_id res chain seq x y z
N MET A 1 -6.43 -57.32 -33.59
CA MET A 1 -6.66 -58.68 -33.05
C MET A 1 -5.34 -59.44 -33.11
N PRO A 2 -5.03 -60.33 -32.15
CA PRO A 2 -4.70 -59.99 -30.74
C PRO A 2 -3.19 -60.30 -30.46
N ILE A 3 -2.60 -60.81 -29.36
CA ILE A 3 -3.00 -61.43 -28.07
C ILE A 3 -1.89 -61.17 -27.02
N ALA A 4 -2.24 -60.93 -25.74
CA ALA A 4 -1.40 -61.12 -24.51
C ALA A 4 -0.19 -60.17 -24.29
N LYS A 5 0.38 -59.98 -23.09
CA LYS A 5 0.04 -60.22 -21.64
C LYS A 5 1.08 -59.42 -20.79
N ALA A 6 0.92 -59.09 -19.50
CA ALA A 6 -0.16 -59.24 -18.51
C ALA A 6 -0.04 -58.14 -17.42
N ALA A 7 -0.95 -58.14 -16.45
CA ALA A 7 -1.01 -57.27 -15.27
C ALA A 7 -0.14 -57.72 -14.09
N LEU A 8 0.09 -56.80 -13.13
CA LEU A 8 0.22 -57.14 -11.71
C LEU A 8 -0.45 -56.08 -10.83
N ILE A 9 -1.28 -56.50 -9.88
CA ILE A 9 -1.98 -55.65 -8.90
C ILE A 9 -1.54 -56.11 -7.50
N LYS A 10 -1.38 -55.16 -6.56
CA LYS A 10 -1.39 -55.45 -5.13
C LYS A 10 -2.25 -54.44 -4.38
N MET A 11 -3.45 -54.86 -3.99
CA MET A 11 -4.13 -54.27 -2.83
C MET A 11 -3.38 -54.69 -1.56
N VAL A 12 -3.40 -53.83 -0.54
CA VAL A 12 -3.24 -54.24 0.85
C VAL A 12 -4.46 -53.74 1.61
N ALA A 13 -5.26 -54.68 2.10
CA ALA A 13 -6.36 -54.41 3.02
C ALA A 13 -6.17 -55.34 4.22
N TYR A 14 -6.26 -54.79 5.44
CA TYR A 14 -6.25 -55.56 6.67
C TYR A 14 -7.47 -55.21 7.51
N SER A 15 -8.21 -56.23 7.90
CA SER A 15 -9.47 -56.15 8.65
C SER A 15 -9.34 -56.93 9.96
N GLY A 16 -9.93 -56.43 11.05
CA GLY A 16 -9.84 -57.02 12.39
C GLY A 16 -9.99 -55.95 13.46
N ALA A 17 -11.19 -55.48 13.82
CA ALA A 17 -12.34 -56.21 14.39
C ALA A 17 -12.06 -56.77 15.79
N GLY A 18 -12.52 -56.05 16.81
CA GLY A 18 -12.55 -56.46 18.21
C GLY A 18 -13.72 -55.80 18.92
N LEU A 19 -14.75 -56.57 19.25
CA LEU A 19 -16.01 -56.08 19.82
C LEU A 19 -16.40 -56.95 21.01
N ALA A 20 -16.58 -56.33 22.18
CA ALA A 20 -16.95 -56.96 23.45
C ALA A 20 -17.90 -56.03 24.23
N VAL A 21 -18.72 -56.59 25.14
CA VAL A 21 -20.03 -56.00 25.50
C VAL A 21 -20.35 -56.08 27.01
N ALA A 22 -21.00 -55.01 27.50
CA ALA A 22 -21.75 -54.87 28.77
C ALA A 22 -20.99 -54.92 30.12
N GLY A 23 -21.54 -54.23 31.13
CA GLY A 23 -20.95 -54.16 32.48
C GLY A 23 -21.58 -53.10 33.41
N SER A 24 -22.90 -53.17 33.64
CA SER A 24 -23.70 -52.25 34.46
C SER A 24 -23.16 -51.89 35.86
N ALA A 25 -23.22 -50.60 36.23
CA ALA A 25 -23.57 -50.14 37.57
C ALA A 25 -24.11 -48.70 37.55
N GLY A 26 -25.30 -48.47 38.11
CA GLY A 26 -25.81 -47.12 38.36
C GLY A 26 -25.92 -46.88 39.87
N PHE A 27 -25.63 -45.66 40.32
CA PHE A 27 -25.88 -45.26 41.71
C PHE A 27 -26.49 -43.87 41.77
N VAL A 28 -27.78 -43.81 42.11
CA VAL A 28 -28.46 -42.59 42.53
C VAL A 28 -28.27 -42.45 44.03
N MET A 29 -27.74 -41.31 44.47
CA MET A 29 -27.73 -40.91 45.88
C MET A 29 -28.19 -39.46 46.00
N GLN A 30 -29.42 -39.28 46.46
CA GLN A 30 -29.85 -38.00 47.00
C GLN A 30 -29.15 -37.80 48.35
N GLN A 31 -28.46 -36.69 48.56
CA GLN A 31 -28.17 -36.20 49.90
C GLN A 31 -28.64 -34.76 50.07
N GLN A 32 -29.02 -34.45 51.31
CA GLN A 32 -29.94 -33.37 51.64
C GLN A 32 -29.17 -32.06 51.89
N ARG A 33 -29.86 -30.93 51.69
CA ARG A 33 -29.40 -29.63 52.22
C ARG A 33 -29.35 -29.69 53.74
N GLN A 34 -28.17 -29.46 54.32
CA GLN A 34 -28.03 -28.79 55.61
C GLN A 34 -26.95 -27.71 55.50
N PRO A 35 -27.13 -26.54 56.15
CA PRO A 35 -26.18 -25.44 56.07
C PRO A 35 -25.00 -25.64 57.03
N SER A 36 -23.83 -25.11 56.64
CA SER A 36 -22.64 -24.98 57.48
C SER A 36 -22.19 -23.51 57.50
N PRO A 37 -21.43 -23.05 58.51
CA PRO A 37 -21.36 -21.63 58.86
C PRO A 37 -20.47 -20.79 57.92
N ALA A 38 -20.71 -19.48 57.93
CA ALA A 38 -19.94 -18.51 57.15
C ALA A 38 -18.50 -18.37 57.67
N PRO A 39 -17.47 -18.36 56.79
CA PRO A 39 -16.11 -18.00 57.15
C PRO A 39 -15.96 -16.48 57.34
N VAL A 40 -14.97 -16.09 58.16
CA VAL A 40 -14.64 -14.70 58.45
C VAL A 40 -13.95 -14.04 57.26
N ALA A 41 -14.29 -12.78 56.98
CA ALA A 41 -13.62 -11.99 55.95
C ALA A 41 -12.16 -11.69 56.33
N ILE A 42 -11.23 -12.06 55.44
CA ILE A 42 -9.82 -11.66 55.50
C ILE A 42 -9.59 -10.71 54.32
N ALA A 43 -9.11 -9.50 54.58
CA ALA A 43 -8.89 -8.51 53.55
C ALA A 43 -7.57 -8.76 52.81
N THR A 44 -7.63 -9.08 51.51
CA THR A 44 -6.51 -8.96 50.58
C THR A 44 -6.35 -7.51 50.13
N PRO A 45 -5.13 -6.96 50.05
CA PRO A 45 -4.90 -5.67 49.41
C PRO A 45 -5.11 -5.79 47.89
N ALA A 46 -5.74 -4.80 47.28
CA ALA A 46 -5.84 -4.71 45.83
C ALA A 46 -4.47 -4.34 45.23
N VAL A 47 -4.04 -5.06 44.20
CA VAL A 47 -2.95 -4.64 43.32
C VAL A 47 -3.56 -3.66 42.31
N ALA A 48 -2.91 -2.51 42.10
CA ALA A 48 -3.36 -1.55 41.11
C ALA A 48 -3.12 -2.07 39.69
N ALA A 49 -4.11 -1.89 38.80
CA ALA A 49 -3.91 -2.05 37.37
C ALA A 49 -3.10 -0.84 36.82
N PRO A 50 -2.33 -1.01 35.73
CA PRO A 50 -1.78 0.12 35.00
C PRO A 50 -2.91 0.98 34.41
N ALA A 51 -2.66 2.27 34.24
CA ALA A 51 -3.56 3.15 33.51
C ALA A 51 -3.33 3.01 32.00
N ALA A 52 -4.41 3.03 31.22
CA ALA A 52 -4.34 3.18 29.77
C ALA A 52 -4.07 4.67 29.41
N PRO A 53 -3.43 4.96 28.26
CA PRO A 53 -3.30 6.32 27.74
C PRO A 53 -4.68 6.89 27.35
N ALA A 54 -4.79 8.22 27.31
CA ALA A 54 -6.05 8.93 27.07
C ALA A 54 -6.20 9.34 25.60
N VAL A 55 -6.85 8.51 24.79
CA VAL A 55 -7.24 8.88 23.42
C VAL A 55 -8.21 10.08 23.48
N THR A 56 -7.84 11.19 22.85
CA THR A 56 -8.64 12.42 22.83
C THR A 56 -9.33 12.57 21.46
N GLU A 57 -10.58 12.11 21.37
CA GLU A 57 -11.42 12.43 20.21
C GLU A 57 -11.85 13.91 20.24
N LEU A 58 -11.70 14.60 19.10
CA LEU A 58 -12.20 15.97 18.92
C LEU A 58 -13.37 15.97 17.93
N THR A 59 -14.58 15.78 18.43
CA THR A 59 -15.82 15.88 17.64
C THR A 59 -16.26 17.33 17.47
N ALA A 60 -16.58 17.73 16.23
CA ALA A 60 -17.01 19.08 15.90
C ALA A 60 -18.54 19.26 16.07
N GLU A 61 -19.00 19.60 17.27
CA GLU A 61 -20.41 19.99 17.49
C GLU A 61 -20.73 21.40 16.93
N ALA A 62 -21.93 21.55 16.36
CA ALA A 62 -22.41 22.83 15.83
C ALA A 62 -22.84 23.79 16.98
N PRO A 63 -22.55 25.10 16.87
CA PRO A 63 -22.77 26.02 17.99
C PRO A 63 -24.25 26.32 18.26
N VAL A 64 -24.69 26.07 19.49
CA VAL A 64 -26.01 26.48 20.00
C VAL A 64 -26.02 27.99 20.23
N ALA A 65 -27.03 28.69 19.71
CA ALA A 65 -27.13 30.14 19.84
C ALA A 65 -27.35 30.62 21.29
N SER A 66 -26.55 31.58 21.74
CA SER A 66 -26.81 32.39 22.94
C SER A 66 -26.21 33.78 22.77
N ALA A 67 -26.99 34.82 23.09
CA ALA A 67 -26.67 36.20 22.77
C ALA A 67 -25.96 36.95 23.90
N LEU A 68 -24.97 37.77 23.54
CA LEU A 68 -24.28 38.77 24.37
C LEU A 68 -24.09 40.05 23.52
N PRO A 69 -23.87 41.23 24.14
CA PRO A 69 -24.36 42.51 23.60
C PRO A 69 -23.45 43.19 22.57
N GLU A 70 -24.06 44.13 21.82
CA GLU A 70 -23.39 45.06 20.90
C GLU A 70 -22.28 45.87 21.56
N ALA A 71 -21.15 46.00 20.85
CA ALA A 71 -20.10 46.98 21.10
C ALA A 71 -20.05 47.96 19.90
N PRO A 72 -19.76 49.26 20.13
CA PRO A 72 -19.89 50.28 19.08
C PRO A 72 -18.78 50.17 18.02
N GLU A 73 -19.17 50.36 16.75
CA GLU A 73 -18.26 50.32 15.60
C GLU A 73 -17.17 51.40 15.66
N THR A 74 -15.96 51.06 15.23
CA THR A 74 -14.95 52.03 14.80
C THR A 74 -14.57 51.72 13.36
N GLN A 75 -15.06 52.55 12.44
CA GLN A 75 -15.04 52.27 11.00
C GLN A 75 -13.66 52.58 10.40
N ALA A 76 -12.84 51.55 10.20
CA ALA A 76 -11.69 51.61 9.30
C ALA A 76 -12.21 51.48 7.85
N ALA A 77 -12.43 52.62 7.19
CA ALA A 77 -12.94 52.64 5.82
C ALA A 77 -11.88 52.13 4.82
N LEU A 78 -11.94 50.84 4.49
CA LEU A 78 -11.32 50.28 3.30
C LEU A 78 -12.24 50.51 2.10
N ASP A 79 -11.66 50.97 0.99
CA ASP A 79 -12.40 51.44 -0.19
C ASP A 79 -12.93 50.24 -1.01
N THR A 80 -14.09 49.71 -0.61
CA THR A 80 -14.77 48.59 -1.28
C THR A 80 -15.50 49.01 -2.56
N SER A 81 -14.82 49.81 -3.38
CA SER A 81 -15.21 50.07 -4.77
C SER A 81 -15.18 48.73 -5.55
N PRO A 82 -16.33 48.19 -6.00
CA PRO A 82 -16.34 46.91 -6.70
C PRO A 82 -15.65 47.05 -8.07
N LEU A 83 -14.51 46.38 -8.23
CA LEU A 83 -13.84 46.26 -9.53
C LEU A 83 -14.75 45.49 -10.49
N ALA A 84 -15.45 46.25 -11.34
CA ALA A 84 -16.29 45.68 -12.38
C ALA A 84 -15.41 44.95 -13.40
N LEU A 85 -15.32 43.63 -13.26
CA LEU A 85 -14.72 42.73 -14.25
C LEU A 85 -15.43 42.91 -15.59
N ARG A 86 -14.78 43.65 -16.50
CA ARG A 86 -15.23 43.79 -17.88
C ARG A 86 -14.51 42.74 -18.71
N GLU A 87 -15.30 41.78 -19.16
CA GLU A 87 -14.97 40.77 -20.17
C GLU A 87 -13.80 39.84 -19.79
N ILE A 88 -14.15 38.61 -19.41
CA ILE A 88 -13.21 37.47 -19.46
C ILE A 88 -13.17 37.03 -20.92
N GLU A 89 -12.17 37.50 -21.68
CA GLU A 89 -11.99 37.08 -23.06
C GLU A 89 -11.48 35.62 -23.10
N LEU A 90 -12.30 34.73 -23.64
CA LEU A 90 -11.97 33.31 -23.80
C LEU A 90 -10.92 33.15 -24.91
N THR A 91 -9.64 33.19 -24.54
CA THR A 91 -8.51 32.93 -25.46
C THR A 91 -8.36 31.44 -25.79
N SER A 92 -9.47 30.76 -26.07
CA SER A 92 -9.48 29.41 -26.62
C SER A 92 -9.04 29.47 -28.08
N SER A 93 -7.76 29.28 -28.34
CA SER A 93 -7.24 29.16 -29.71
C SER A 93 -7.84 27.92 -30.38
N PRO A 94 -8.62 28.04 -31.47
CA PRO A 94 -9.20 26.88 -32.12
C PRO A 94 -8.11 26.12 -32.86
N VAL A 95 -7.73 24.95 -32.35
CA VAL A 95 -6.89 24.00 -33.10
C VAL A 95 -7.75 23.41 -34.23
N THR A 96 -7.74 24.09 -35.37
CA THR A 96 -8.23 23.54 -36.62
C THR A 96 -7.27 22.44 -37.06
N LEU A 97 -7.60 21.19 -36.72
CA LEU A 97 -6.99 20.03 -37.37
C LEU A 97 -7.15 20.20 -38.90
N PRO A 98 -6.08 20.04 -39.69
CA PRO A 98 -6.18 20.18 -41.13
C PRO A 98 -7.09 19.08 -41.68
N GLU A 99 -8.19 19.50 -42.32
CA GLU A 99 -9.08 18.58 -43.02
C GLU A 99 -8.29 17.92 -44.17
N ASN A 100 -8.49 16.61 -44.40
CA ASN A 100 -7.62 15.80 -45.25
C ASN A 100 -7.70 16.20 -46.73
N ASP A 101 -6.87 17.16 -47.15
CA ASP A 101 -6.65 17.53 -48.55
C ASP A 101 -5.61 16.59 -49.19
N PRO A 102 -5.99 15.71 -50.13
CA PRO A 102 -5.09 14.70 -50.72
C PRO A 102 -4.09 15.28 -51.75
N ALA A 103 -3.78 16.58 -51.70
CA ALA A 103 -3.03 17.31 -52.72
C ALA A 103 -1.70 17.96 -52.24
N SER A 104 -1.16 17.59 -51.07
CA SER A 104 0.09 18.13 -50.51
C SER A 104 1.28 17.15 -50.56
N ALA A 105 1.67 16.73 -51.77
CA ALA A 105 2.77 15.79 -52.00
C ALA A 105 4.18 16.42 -51.84
N ASP A 106 4.61 16.73 -50.61
CA ASP A 106 5.99 17.16 -50.33
C ASP A 106 6.60 16.63 -49.00
N PHE A 107 5.80 16.07 -48.08
CA PHE A 107 6.31 15.51 -46.81
C PHE A 107 6.70 14.01 -46.85
N GLY A 108 6.71 13.38 -48.03
CA GLY A 108 7.21 12.00 -48.19
C GLY A 108 8.74 11.88 -48.31
N GLY A 109 9.44 12.94 -48.71
CA GLY A 109 10.82 12.87 -49.19
C GLY A 109 11.90 12.49 -48.16
N GLN A 110 11.59 12.52 -46.86
CA GLN A 110 12.59 12.38 -45.79
C GLN A 110 12.52 11.01 -45.06
N ALA A 111 11.36 10.34 -45.06
CA ALA A 111 11.25 8.98 -44.55
C ALA A 111 11.91 7.93 -45.46
N GLN A 112 12.04 8.24 -46.75
CA GLN A 112 12.39 7.27 -47.79
C GLN A 112 13.90 7.16 -48.10
N LEU A 113 14.76 7.88 -47.35
CA LEU A 113 16.22 7.76 -47.42
C LEU A 113 16.81 6.68 -46.49
N LEU A 114 16.04 6.16 -45.53
CA LEU A 114 16.51 5.12 -44.60
C LEU A 114 16.20 3.69 -45.08
N GLN A 115 15.25 3.51 -46.01
CA GLN A 115 14.91 2.19 -46.58
C GLN A 115 15.66 1.86 -47.89
N ALA A 116 16.44 2.79 -48.43
CA ALA A 116 17.18 2.62 -49.70
C ALA A 116 18.57 1.97 -49.55
N GLN A 117 18.89 1.37 -48.39
CA GLN A 117 20.17 0.72 -48.12
C GLN A 117 20.12 -0.82 -48.20
N ALA A 118 18.92 -1.39 -48.37
CA ALA A 118 18.68 -2.84 -48.35
C ALA A 118 18.70 -3.50 -49.75
N GLU A 119 19.57 -3.04 -50.66
CA GLU A 119 19.89 -3.77 -51.90
C GLU A 119 21.23 -3.29 -52.51
N LEU A 120 22.34 -3.94 -52.12
CA LEU A 120 23.63 -3.85 -52.81
C LEU A 120 24.12 -5.26 -53.18
N PRO A 121 24.88 -5.43 -54.28
CA PRO A 121 25.19 -6.77 -54.80
C PRO A 121 26.16 -7.53 -53.89
N VAL A 122 25.94 -8.84 -53.74
CA VAL A 122 26.95 -9.74 -53.17
C VAL A 122 28.16 -9.76 -54.10
N ALA A 123 29.28 -9.22 -53.62
CA ALA A 123 30.60 -9.37 -54.23
C ALA A 123 31.49 -10.07 -53.20
N GLU A 124 32.04 -11.24 -53.57
CA GLU A 124 33.03 -11.93 -52.74
C GLU A 124 34.28 -11.06 -52.56
N GLY A 125 34.42 -10.49 -51.36
CA GLY A 125 35.49 -9.57 -50.98
C GLY A 125 36.01 -9.93 -49.60
N ASP A 126 37.05 -10.76 -49.57
CA ASP A 126 37.72 -11.29 -48.38
C ASP A 126 38.13 -10.14 -47.42
N THR A 127 37.36 -9.98 -46.34
CA THR A 127 37.47 -8.89 -45.36
C THR A 127 37.33 -9.50 -43.97
N PRO A 128 38.27 -9.25 -43.04
CA PRO A 128 38.38 -10.05 -41.82
C PRO A 128 37.14 -9.92 -40.93
N GLU A 129 36.81 -11.03 -40.28
CA GLU A 129 35.70 -11.16 -39.34
C GLU A 129 35.95 -10.28 -38.10
N GLY A 130 35.54 -9.02 -38.21
CA GLY A 130 35.54 -8.07 -37.11
C GLY A 130 34.50 -8.50 -36.09
N THR A 131 34.91 -9.31 -35.12
CA THR A 131 34.13 -9.57 -33.92
C THR A 131 33.80 -8.24 -33.26
N ALA A 132 32.56 -7.80 -33.42
CA ALA A 132 31.98 -6.82 -32.53
C ALA A 132 31.87 -7.51 -31.16
N GLU A 133 32.92 -7.39 -30.35
CA GLU A 133 32.80 -7.58 -28.91
C GLU A 133 31.67 -6.65 -28.46
N THR A 134 30.55 -7.25 -28.06
CA THR A 134 29.56 -6.58 -27.23
C THR A 134 30.31 -6.19 -25.97
N ALA A 135 30.73 -4.92 -25.88
CA ALA A 135 31.21 -4.37 -24.64
C ALA A 135 30.11 -4.62 -23.60
N SER A 136 30.40 -5.48 -22.63
CA SER A 136 29.59 -5.56 -21.43
C SER A 136 29.78 -4.22 -20.72
N ASP A 137 28.77 -3.37 -20.75
CA ASP A 137 28.74 -2.16 -19.94
C ASP A 137 28.76 -2.60 -18.47
N GLU A 138 29.95 -2.62 -17.87
CA GLU A 138 30.20 -3.23 -16.54
C GLU A 138 29.42 -2.52 -15.41
N CYS A 139 28.91 -1.31 -15.68
CA CYS A 139 28.03 -0.53 -14.81
C CYS A 139 26.56 -0.51 -15.25
N ALA A 140 26.11 -1.36 -16.18
CA ALA A 140 24.76 -1.34 -16.71
C ALA A 140 23.70 -1.50 -15.60
N ILE A 141 22.85 -0.48 -15.43
CA ILE A 141 21.69 -0.52 -14.56
C ILE A 141 20.57 -1.25 -15.28
N SER A 142 19.98 -2.26 -14.63
CA SER A 142 18.82 -3.00 -15.16
C SER A 142 17.81 -3.27 -14.04
N LEU A 143 16.52 -3.16 -14.38
CA LEU A 143 15.40 -3.43 -13.50
C LEU A 143 14.47 -4.43 -14.19
N THR A 144 13.96 -5.41 -13.44
CA THR A 144 12.85 -6.28 -13.87
C THR A 144 11.67 -6.16 -12.90
N ALA A 145 10.47 -6.48 -13.38
CA ALA A 145 9.22 -6.42 -12.64
C ALA A 145 8.37 -7.68 -12.95
N GLU A 146 8.28 -8.61 -12.00
CA GLU A 146 7.52 -9.85 -12.15
C GLU A 146 6.22 -9.82 -11.33
N SER A 147 5.08 -9.91 -12.02
CA SER A 147 3.73 -9.88 -11.44
C SER A 147 3.44 -11.16 -10.63
N GLN A 148 3.03 -11.00 -9.36
CA GLN A 148 2.84 -12.06 -8.38
C GLN A 148 1.40 -12.15 -7.84
N ALA A 149 1.17 -13.08 -6.92
CA ALA A 149 -0.07 -13.22 -6.18
C ALA A 149 -0.43 -11.94 -5.38
N ALA A 150 -1.73 -11.76 -5.12
CA ALA A 150 -2.29 -10.59 -4.42
C ALA A 150 -1.87 -9.23 -5.00
N ALA A 151 -1.74 -9.14 -6.32
CA ALA A 151 -1.33 -7.93 -7.05
C ALA A 151 -0.01 -7.32 -6.56
N MET A 152 0.90 -8.14 -6.05
CA MET A 152 2.27 -7.75 -5.74
C MET A 152 3.13 -7.84 -7.02
N VAL A 153 4.26 -7.13 -7.04
CA VAL A 153 5.27 -7.22 -8.09
C VAL A 153 6.63 -7.39 -7.43
N ASP A 154 7.34 -8.47 -7.77
CA ASP A 154 8.73 -8.62 -7.38
C ASP A 154 9.60 -7.78 -8.30
N LEU A 155 10.22 -6.74 -7.75
CA LEU A 155 11.25 -5.97 -8.43
C LEU A 155 12.62 -6.60 -8.19
N SER A 156 13.45 -6.67 -9.23
CA SER A 156 14.87 -6.97 -9.10
C SER A 156 15.71 -5.97 -9.88
N LEU A 157 16.53 -5.22 -9.16
CA LEU A 157 17.46 -4.23 -9.66
C LEU A 157 18.88 -4.82 -9.63
N SER A 158 19.65 -4.59 -10.69
CA SER A 158 21.08 -4.86 -10.77
C SER A 158 21.79 -3.62 -11.29
N ALA A 159 22.72 -3.10 -10.49
CA ALA A 159 23.46 -1.87 -10.76
C ALA A 159 24.90 -1.98 -10.19
N PRO A 160 25.81 -2.77 -10.82
CA PRO A 160 27.05 -3.22 -10.18
C PRO A 160 28.05 -2.14 -9.76
N CYS A 161 27.91 -0.90 -10.26
CA CYS A 161 28.72 0.25 -9.88
C CYS A 161 28.06 1.15 -8.81
N TYR A 162 26.85 0.78 -8.35
CA TYR A 162 26.05 1.47 -7.34
C TYR A 162 25.84 0.55 -6.12
N ALA A 163 26.92 0.00 -5.56
CA ALA A 163 26.91 -0.83 -4.37
C ALA A 163 26.76 0.03 -3.10
N GLY A 164 25.84 -0.33 -2.20
CA GLY A 164 25.56 0.43 -0.98
C GLY A 164 25.02 1.84 -1.22
N GLU A 165 24.34 2.08 -2.35
CA GLU A 165 23.87 3.40 -2.80
C GLU A 165 22.35 3.58 -2.69
N ARG A 166 21.91 4.83 -2.49
CA ARG A 166 20.48 5.12 -2.32
C ARG A 166 19.76 5.18 -3.67
N VAL A 167 18.78 4.29 -3.81
CA VAL A 167 17.84 4.28 -4.94
C VAL A 167 16.44 4.73 -4.48
N ALA A 168 15.80 5.60 -5.26
CA ALA A 168 14.38 5.93 -5.13
C ALA A 168 13.58 5.09 -6.13
N ILE A 169 12.53 4.40 -5.66
CA ILE A 169 11.61 3.64 -6.49
C ILE A 169 10.30 4.44 -6.62
N HIS A 170 9.88 4.68 -7.86
CA HIS A 170 8.66 5.42 -8.22
C HIS A 170 7.64 4.50 -8.89
N HIS A 171 6.37 4.58 -8.46
CA HIS A 171 5.24 3.85 -9.05
C HIS A 171 3.92 4.59 -8.78
N GLU A 172 3.16 5.04 -9.79
CA GLU A 172 1.82 5.66 -9.63
C GLU A 172 1.70 6.70 -8.49
N GLY A 173 2.68 7.60 -8.38
CA GLY A 173 2.73 8.63 -7.33
C GLY A 173 3.26 8.17 -5.97
N MET A 174 3.31 6.86 -5.72
CA MET A 174 4.04 6.25 -4.61
C MET A 174 5.55 6.37 -4.86
N VAL A 175 6.31 6.79 -3.84
CA VAL A 175 7.78 6.91 -3.88
C VAL A 175 8.39 6.45 -2.57
N PHE A 176 9.27 5.45 -2.62
CA PHE A 176 10.03 4.96 -1.45
C PHE A 176 11.54 4.96 -1.73
N SER A 177 12.36 4.93 -0.67
CA SER A 177 13.84 4.95 -0.75
C SER A 177 14.45 3.67 -0.18
N GLU A 178 15.16 2.93 -1.01
CA GLU A 178 15.91 1.74 -0.62
C GLU A 178 17.43 1.95 -0.72
N LEU A 179 18.16 0.95 -0.25
CA LEU A 179 19.61 0.83 -0.34
C LEU A 179 19.94 -0.44 -1.14
N THR A 180 20.83 -0.36 -2.11
CA THR A 180 21.41 -1.54 -2.75
C THR A 180 22.40 -2.26 -1.82
N ASP A 181 22.64 -3.56 -2.04
CA ASP A 181 23.64 -4.33 -1.30
C ASP A 181 25.09 -4.05 -1.75
N ASP A 182 26.05 -4.76 -1.13
CA ASP A 182 27.49 -4.66 -1.42
C ASP A 182 27.86 -5.09 -2.87
N GLU A 183 26.94 -5.75 -3.58
CA GLU A 183 27.07 -6.15 -4.99
C GLU A 183 26.29 -5.23 -5.96
N GLY A 184 25.58 -4.21 -5.46
CA GLY A 184 24.77 -3.30 -6.28
C GLY A 184 23.40 -3.84 -6.67
N GLN A 185 22.89 -4.83 -5.95
CA GLN A 185 21.60 -5.46 -6.19
C GLN A 185 20.53 -4.94 -5.22
N LEU A 186 19.25 -5.06 -5.60
CA LEU A 186 18.10 -4.89 -4.71
C LEU A 186 16.95 -5.78 -5.19
N SER A 187 16.30 -6.48 -4.26
CA SER A 187 15.05 -7.21 -4.52
C SER A 187 13.99 -6.80 -3.51
N VAL A 188 12.81 -6.39 -3.99
CA VAL A 188 11.71 -5.87 -3.14
C VAL A 188 10.35 -6.22 -3.75
N ALA A 189 9.41 -6.67 -2.92
CA ALA A 189 8.04 -6.99 -3.32
C ALA A 189 7.13 -5.78 -3.12
N VAL A 190 6.64 -5.19 -4.21
CA VAL A 190 5.92 -3.91 -4.22
C VAL A 190 4.43 -4.13 -4.53
N PRO A 191 3.49 -3.54 -3.77
CA PRO A 191 2.07 -3.53 -4.13
C PRO A 191 1.83 -2.68 -5.38
N ALA A 192 1.25 -3.27 -6.43
CA ALA A 192 0.87 -2.52 -7.63
C ALA A 192 -0.32 -1.59 -7.37
N LEU A 193 -0.33 -0.44 -8.03
CA LEU A 193 -1.35 0.62 -7.95
C LEU A 193 -2.01 0.91 -9.31
N ALA A 194 -1.54 0.27 -10.39
CA ALA A 194 -2.19 0.24 -11.70
C ALA A 194 -2.08 -1.18 -12.32
N GLU A 195 -3.01 -1.53 -13.22
CA GLU A 195 -2.99 -2.80 -13.97
C GLU A 195 -1.80 -2.90 -14.94
N PHE A 196 -1.43 -1.78 -15.58
CA PHE A 196 -0.23 -1.67 -16.40
C PHE A 196 0.84 -0.95 -15.59
N ALA A 197 1.45 -1.69 -14.67
CA ALA A 197 2.31 -1.14 -13.64
C ALA A 197 3.70 -0.79 -14.20
N ILE A 198 4.05 0.51 -14.18
CA ILE A 198 5.40 0.99 -14.52
C ILE A 198 6.14 1.33 -13.22
N PHE A 199 7.36 0.84 -13.11
CA PHE A 199 8.29 1.12 -12.01
C PHE A 199 9.53 1.81 -12.55
N VAL A 200 10.04 2.82 -11.83
CA VAL A 200 11.29 3.50 -12.17
C VAL A 200 12.19 3.56 -10.94
N ALA A 201 13.40 3.03 -11.06
CA ALA A 201 14.47 3.10 -10.07
C ALA A 201 15.45 4.21 -10.46
N VAL A 202 15.74 5.15 -9.55
CA VAL A 202 16.57 6.34 -9.80
C VAL A 202 17.59 6.54 -8.67
N PHE A 203 18.87 6.69 -9.01
CA PHE A 203 19.97 6.98 -8.08
C PHE A 203 20.17 8.50 -7.86
N GLN A 204 21.07 8.87 -6.95
CA GLN A 204 21.24 10.28 -6.51
C GLN A 204 21.83 11.22 -7.58
N ASP A 205 22.45 10.69 -8.62
CA ASP A 205 22.95 11.42 -9.79
C ASP A 205 21.91 11.55 -10.92
N GLY A 206 20.82 10.80 -10.84
CA GLY A 206 19.75 10.73 -11.85
C GLY A 206 19.91 9.61 -12.88
N GLU A 207 20.91 8.73 -12.76
CA GLU A 207 20.92 7.48 -13.52
C GLU A 207 19.90 6.47 -12.94
N GLY A 208 19.50 5.48 -13.72
CA GLY A 208 18.41 4.59 -13.33
C GLY A 208 17.94 3.63 -14.42
N ALA A 209 16.91 2.86 -14.10
CA ALA A 209 16.24 1.94 -15.03
C ALA A 209 14.73 1.87 -14.74
N SER A 210 13.96 1.45 -15.75
CA SER A 210 12.51 1.29 -15.66
C SER A 210 12.08 -0.11 -16.12
N ALA A 211 11.03 -0.64 -15.51
CA ALA A 211 10.40 -1.90 -15.89
C ALA A 211 8.87 -1.78 -15.84
N ASP A 212 8.18 -2.44 -16.76
CA ASP A 212 6.72 -2.54 -16.81
C ASP A 212 6.25 -3.99 -16.66
N THR A 213 5.04 -4.19 -16.11
CA THR A 213 4.43 -5.52 -15.95
C THR A 213 2.90 -5.44 -15.88
N GLU A 214 2.19 -6.49 -16.29
CA GLU A 214 0.73 -6.56 -16.21
C GLU A 214 0.28 -7.19 -14.89
N VAL A 215 -0.54 -6.47 -14.13
CA VAL A 215 -1.04 -6.87 -12.80
C VAL A 215 -2.57 -6.90 -12.81
N SER A 216 -3.14 -7.65 -13.76
CA SER A 216 -4.60 -7.84 -13.92
C SER A 216 -5.31 -8.53 -12.74
N SER A 217 -4.58 -8.87 -11.67
CA SER A 217 -5.19 -9.23 -10.37
C SER A 217 -5.54 -8.02 -9.49
N LEU A 218 -5.07 -6.81 -9.82
CA LEU A 218 -5.34 -5.58 -9.05
C LEU A 218 -6.83 -5.23 -9.01
N ALA A 219 -7.60 -5.57 -10.05
CA ALA A 219 -9.05 -5.37 -10.10
C ALA A 219 -9.82 -6.08 -8.95
N PHE A 220 -9.19 -7.03 -8.24
CA PHE A 220 -9.77 -7.71 -7.08
C PHE A 220 -9.34 -7.12 -5.73
N TYR A 221 -8.55 -6.04 -5.73
CA TYR A 221 -7.99 -5.42 -4.52
C TYR A 221 -8.40 -3.96 -4.38
N ASP A 222 -8.57 -3.55 -3.13
CA ASP A 222 -8.51 -2.17 -2.68
C ASP A 222 -7.14 -1.90 -2.07
N ARG A 223 -6.60 -0.70 -2.27
CA ARG A 223 -5.33 -0.25 -1.69
C ARG A 223 -5.43 1.16 -1.14
N SER A 224 -5.03 1.27 0.11
CA SER A 224 -4.85 2.54 0.82
C SER A 224 -3.37 2.72 1.15
N VAL A 225 -2.77 3.77 0.61
CA VAL A 225 -1.34 4.09 0.69
C VAL A 225 -1.17 5.31 1.58
N LEU A 226 -0.24 5.23 2.52
CA LEU A 226 0.26 6.35 3.32
C LEU A 226 1.76 6.48 3.05
N GLN A 227 2.22 7.62 2.53
CA GLN A 227 3.65 7.90 2.29
C GLN A 227 4.13 9.18 2.96
N TRP A 228 5.39 9.21 3.37
CA TRP A 228 5.99 10.36 4.06
C TRP A 228 7.52 10.41 3.87
N GLN A 229 8.18 11.39 4.51
CA GLN A 229 9.63 11.50 4.49
C GLN A 229 10.23 11.66 5.90
N GLY A 230 11.24 10.85 6.21
CA GLY A 230 11.94 10.86 7.49
C GLY A 230 11.16 10.21 8.64
N ALA A 231 11.63 10.42 9.87
CA ALA A 231 11.04 9.87 11.09
C ALA A 231 9.86 10.73 11.58
N THR A 232 8.73 10.66 10.88
CA THR A 232 7.51 11.41 11.23
C THR A 232 6.70 10.80 12.37
N GLY A 233 6.81 9.48 12.58
CA GLY A 233 5.90 8.73 13.45
C GLY A 233 4.50 8.48 12.86
N LEU A 234 4.30 8.72 11.55
CA LEU A 234 3.05 8.43 10.84
C LEU A 234 2.84 6.92 10.65
N GLU A 235 1.63 6.44 10.92
CA GLU A 235 1.23 5.04 10.78
C GLU A 235 -0.17 4.90 10.16
N LEU A 236 -0.38 3.82 9.39
CA LEU A 236 -1.64 3.46 8.75
C LEU A 236 -2.32 2.33 9.55
N HIS A 237 -3.56 2.58 9.99
CA HIS A 237 -4.34 1.69 10.81
C HIS A 237 -5.66 1.32 10.11
N ALA A 238 -5.92 0.01 10.00
CA ALA A 238 -7.18 -0.54 9.51
C ALA A 238 -7.84 -1.39 10.62
N LEU A 239 -9.10 -1.11 10.92
CA LEU A 239 -9.90 -1.86 11.89
C LEU A 239 -10.95 -2.71 11.16
N GLU A 240 -10.57 -3.95 10.84
CA GLU A 240 -11.38 -4.84 10.02
C GLU A 240 -12.65 -5.32 10.74
N TYR A 241 -13.79 -5.09 10.11
CA TYR A 241 -15.11 -5.56 10.52
C TYR A 241 -15.53 -5.17 11.95
N GLY A 242 -15.05 -4.02 12.44
CA GLY A 242 -15.33 -3.52 13.78
C GLY A 242 -14.50 -4.16 14.91
N ALA A 243 -13.30 -4.65 14.60
CA ALA A 243 -12.29 -4.98 15.63
C ALA A 243 -11.85 -3.72 16.40
N ALA A 244 -11.50 -3.87 17.68
CA ALA A 244 -10.86 -2.80 18.43
C ALA A 244 -9.31 -2.85 18.29
N TYR A 245 -8.64 -1.82 18.81
CA TYR A 245 -7.18 -1.80 18.94
C TYR A 245 -6.67 -3.05 19.68
N GLU A 246 -5.53 -3.57 19.22
CA GLU A 246 -4.90 -4.82 19.68
C GLU A 246 -5.74 -6.11 19.49
N GLU A 247 -6.96 -6.05 18.94
CA GLU A 247 -7.78 -7.23 18.64
C GLU A 247 -7.48 -7.84 17.26
N PRO A 248 -7.81 -9.14 17.03
CA PRO A 248 -7.73 -9.76 15.71
C PRO A 248 -8.61 -9.02 14.69
N GLY A 249 -7.97 -8.36 13.73
CA GLY A 249 -8.60 -7.46 12.76
C GLY A 249 -8.04 -6.03 12.78
N HIS A 250 -7.27 -5.65 13.81
CA HIS A 250 -6.46 -4.43 13.77
C HIS A 250 -5.18 -4.68 12.97
N VAL A 251 -5.07 -4.07 11.79
CA VAL A 251 -3.93 -4.18 10.88
C VAL A 251 -3.16 -2.85 10.84
N TRP A 252 -1.88 -2.91 11.17
CA TRP A 252 -0.97 -1.76 11.28
C TRP A 252 0.49 -2.27 11.31
N SER A 253 1.49 -1.40 11.47
CA SER A 253 2.91 -1.78 11.40
C SER A 253 3.32 -2.91 12.36
N GLY A 254 2.79 -2.90 13.59
CA GLY A 254 3.04 -3.91 14.62
C GLY A 254 2.24 -5.22 14.44
N ALA A 255 1.26 -5.23 13.54
CA ALA A 255 0.45 -6.41 13.21
C ALA A 255 0.00 -6.38 11.72
N PRO A 256 0.93 -6.55 10.75
CA PRO A 256 0.64 -6.34 9.33
C PRO A 256 -0.23 -7.43 8.66
N GLN A 257 -0.59 -8.48 9.40
CA GLN A 257 -1.09 -9.76 8.88
C GLN A 257 -0.12 -10.43 7.87
N ASP A 258 -0.53 -11.57 7.31
CA ASP A 258 0.22 -12.32 6.29
C ASP A 258 -0.57 -12.27 4.97
N ILE A 259 0.12 -12.14 3.84
CA ILE A 259 -0.45 -12.08 2.49
C ILE A 259 -1.40 -13.25 2.17
N THR A 260 -1.22 -14.40 2.83
CA THR A 260 -2.12 -15.55 2.72
C THR A 260 -3.52 -15.29 3.26
N VAL A 261 -3.70 -14.38 4.24
CA VAL A 261 -5.03 -14.00 4.78
C VAL A 261 -5.85 -13.21 3.76
N ALA A 262 -5.18 -12.41 2.93
CA ALA A 262 -5.81 -11.77 1.80
C ALA A 262 -6.06 -12.76 0.65
N ALA A 263 -5.11 -13.66 0.38
CA ALA A 263 -5.29 -14.72 -0.62
C ALA A 263 -6.40 -15.74 -0.26
N THR A 264 -6.74 -15.89 1.03
CA THR A 264 -7.93 -16.66 1.46
C THR A 264 -9.23 -15.84 1.41
N GLY A 265 -9.16 -14.50 1.33
CA GLY A 265 -10.31 -13.62 1.41
C GLY A 265 -10.86 -13.44 2.83
N GLU A 266 -10.03 -13.62 3.86
CA GLU A 266 -10.43 -13.59 5.27
C GLU A 266 -10.22 -12.20 5.92
N GLY A 267 -9.24 -11.44 5.42
CA GLY A 267 -8.85 -10.09 5.86
C GLY A 267 -7.93 -9.40 4.84
N GLY A 268 -7.39 -8.24 5.19
CA GLY A 268 -6.35 -7.53 4.44
C GLY A 268 -4.94 -7.75 5.01
N PHE A 269 -3.96 -7.03 4.46
CA PHE A 269 -2.58 -7.01 4.96
C PHE A 269 -1.91 -5.65 4.72
N LEU A 270 -0.87 -5.34 5.50
CA LEU A 270 -0.05 -4.14 5.36
C LEU A 270 1.35 -4.50 4.81
N THR A 271 1.77 -3.81 3.76
CA THR A 271 3.17 -3.80 3.30
C THR A 271 3.83 -2.49 3.71
N GLN A 272 5.02 -2.54 4.32
CA GLN A 272 5.85 -1.36 4.55
C GLN A 272 7.04 -1.36 3.58
N LEU A 273 7.36 -0.19 3.01
CA LEU A 273 8.43 0.02 2.04
C LEU A 273 9.27 1.24 2.42
N GLY A 274 10.53 1.25 1.98
CA GLY A 274 11.54 2.24 2.33
C GLY A 274 12.40 1.78 3.51
N ASN A 275 13.70 2.03 3.43
CA ASN A 275 14.66 1.72 4.48
C ASN A 275 14.70 2.86 5.53
N PRO A 276 14.29 2.61 6.80
CA PRO A 276 14.24 3.64 7.84
C PRO A 276 15.62 4.05 8.39
N GLU A 277 16.69 3.31 8.09
CA GLU A 277 18.06 3.69 8.47
C GLU A 277 18.60 4.84 7.61
N LEU A 278 17.97 5.12 6.47
CA LEU A 278 18.37 6.19 5.56
C LEU A 278 17.93 7.58 6.07
N PRO A 279 18.84 8.55 6.22
CA PRO A 279 18.47 9.92 6.57
C PRO A 279 17.47 10.51 5.58
N GLN A 280 16.33 11.02 6.06
CA GLN A 280 15.25 11.56 5.22
C GLN A 280 14.77 10.55 4.14
N ALA A 281 14.69 9.25 4.49
CA ALA A 281 14.08 8.21 3.66
C ALA A 281 12.66 8.59 3.22
N ARG A 282 12.27 8.26 1.99
CA ARG A 282 10.86 8.21 1.59
C ARG A 282 10.31 6.86 2.05
N MET A 283 9.30 6.88 2.90
CA MET A 283 8.71 5.72 3.56
C MET A 283 7.26 5.56 3.12
N VAL A 284 6.77 4.32 3.02
CA VAL A 284 5.40 4.02 2.63
C VAL A 284 4.83 2.88 3.46
N GLN A 285 3.55 2.96 3.82
CA GLN A 285 2.73 1.83 4.23
C GLN A 285 1.54 1.68 3.27
N VAL A 286 1.27 0.45 2.83
CA VAL A 286 0.17 0.11 1.93
C VAL A 286 -0.71 -0.96 2.56
N TYR A 287 -1.92 -0.60 2.94
CA TYR A 287 -2.95 -1.56 3.30
C TYR A 287 -3.61 -2.09 2.02
N SER A 288 -3.73 -3.41 1.90
CA SER A 288 -4.30 -4.11 0.74
C SER A 288 -5.43 -5.03 1.18
N PHE A 289 -6.65 -4.83 0.66
CA PHE A 289 -7.82 -5.65 0.99
C PHE A 289 -8.41 -6.38 -0.25
N PRO A 290 -8.71 -7.69 -0.18
CA PRO A 290 -9.09 -8.49 -1.34
C PRO A 290 -10.61 -8.43 -1.65
N LEU A 291 -11.12 -7.25 -2.05
CA LEU A 291 -12.54 -7.03 -2.40
C LEU A 291 -13.17 -8.17 -3.20
N GLY A 292 -12.49 -8.64 -4.25
CA GLY A 292 -13.03 -9.62 -5.20
C GLY A 292 -13.27 -11.03 -4.63
N ILE A 293 -12.72 -11.35 -3.46
CA ILE A 293 -12.84 -12.68 -2.82
C ILE A 293 -13.18 -12.62 -1.32
N ALA A 294 -13.55 -11.44 -0.79
CA ALA A 294 -13.86 -11.24 0.62
C ALA A 294 -15.04 -12.13 1.09
N ARG A 295 -14.78 -12.98 2.09
CA ARG A 295 -15.75 -13.97 2.60
C ARG A 295 -16.77 -13.42 3.59
N LYS A 296 -16.56 -12.20 4.08
CA LYS A 296 -17.34 -11.58 5.15
C LYS A 296 -17.74 -10.18 4.72
N ALA A 297 -19.02 -9.86 4.90
CA ALA A 297 -19.52 -8.50 4.71
C ALA A 297 -19.33 -7.69 5.99
N GLY A 298 -19.09 -6.38 5.84
CA GLY A 298 -18.88 -5.45 6.93
C GLY A 298 -18.03 -4.26 6.49
N ASP A 299 -17.58 -3.47 7.45
CA ASP A 299 -16.86 -2.24 7.21
C ASP A 299 -15.40 -2.38 7.66
N ILE A 300 -14.48 -1.65 7.02
CA ILE A 300 -13.09 -1.52 7.47
C ILE A 300 -12.88 -0.03 7.73
N ASP A 301 -12.78 0.33 9.00
CA ASP A 301 -12.60 1.71 9.40
C ASP A 301 -11.10 2.05 9.24
N LEU A 302 -10.80 3.06 8.40
CA LEU A 302 -9.43 3.42 8.03
C LEU A 302 -9.00 4.73 8.67
N SER A 303 -7.77 4.76 9.19
CA SER A 303 -7.23 5.97 9.80
C SER A 303 -5.72 6.07 9.69
N VAL A 304 -5.23 7.32 9.74
CA VAL A 304 -3.82 7.62 9.91
C VAL A 304 -3.61 8.09 11.34
N GLU A 305 -2.55 7.61 11.99
CA GLU A 305 -2.15 8.05 13.32
C GLU A 305 -0.75 8.65 13.28
N VAL A 306 -0.44 9.52 14.23
CA VAL A 306 0.94 9.95 14.50
C VAL A 306 1.19 10.03 16.00
N GLN A 307 2.20 9.31 16.47
CA GLN A 307 2.67 9.43 17.86
C GLN A 307 3.53 10.70 18.02
N VAL A 308 3.36 11.43 19.10
CA VAL A 308 4.26 12.54 19.48
C VAL A 308 5.58 11.97 20.00
N THR A 309 6.69 12.27 19.34
CA THR A 309 8.05 11.83 19.69
C THR A 309 8.97 13.02 19.97
N GLU A 310 10.15 12.79 20.54
CA GLU A 310 11.17 13.84 20.70
C GLU A 310 11.68 14.39 19.35
N ASP A 311 11.49 13.65 18.25
CA ASP A 311 11.95 14.02 16.90
C ASP A 311 10.92 14.82 16.09
N ASN A 312 9.62 14.76 16.43
CA ASN A 312 8.54 15.43 15.68
C ASN A 312 7.78 16.52 16.46
N CYS A 313 7.92 16.59 17.79
CA CYS A 313 7.15 17.49 18.63
C CYS A 313 7.38 18.99 18.33
N GLY A 314 6.30 19.77 18.29
CA GLY A 314 6.31 21.21 18.02
C GLY A 314 6.67 21.62 16.59
N GLY A 315 6.86 20.67 15.67
CA GLY A 315 7.02 20.90 14.23
C GLY A 315 5.75 20.58 13.43
N ASP A 316 5.82 20.73 12.11
CA ASP A 316 4.79 20.22 11.20
C ASP A 316 5.24 18.88 10.60
N VAL A 317 4.39 17.86 10.72
CA VAL A 317 4.55 16.55 10.08
C VAL A 317 3.78 16.52 8.76
N THR A 318 4.42 16.07 7.68
CA THR A 318 3.80 15.97 6.36
C THR A 318 3.84 14.55 5.81
N GLY A 319 2.76 14.16 5.13
CA GLY A 319 2.64 12.92 4.38
C GLY A 319 1.71 13.09 3.18
N GLN A 320 1.42 12.01 2.47
CA GLN A 320 0.46 11.94 1.39
C GLN A 320 -0.30 10.62 1.46
N VAL A 321 -1.58 10.67 1.12
CA VAL A 321 -2.48 9.51 1.03
C VAL A 321 -2.87 9.28 -0.43
N ILE A 322 -2.87 8.02 -0.86
CA ILE A 322 -3.31 7.59 -2.18
C ILE A 322 -4.29 6.41 -2.00
N HIS A 323 -5.42 6.43 -2.70
CA HIS A 323 -6.41 5.36 -2.69
C HIS A 323 -6.63 4.81 -4.10
N VAL A 324 -6.64 3.48 -4.23
CA VAL A 324 -6.84 2.74 -5.49
C VAL A 324 -7.84 1.62 -5.24
N ALA A 325 -8.96 1.62 -5.97
CA ALA A 325 -10.03 0.63 -5.83
C ALA A 325 -10.41 0.07 -7.19
N GLU A 326 -10.62 -1.25 -7.29
CA GLU A 326 -10.99 -1.93 -8.55
C GLU A 326 -10.08 -1.54 -9.74
N ALA A 327 -8.76 -1.50 -9.49
CA ALA A 327 -7.71 -1.02 -10.42
C ALA A 327 -7.82 0.44 -10.92
N GLN A 328 -8.69 1.26 -10.32
CA GLN A 328 -8.83 2.68 -10.63
C GLN A 328 -8.18 3.53 -9.55
N PHE A 329 -7.35 4.49 -9.97
CA PHE A 329 -6.81 5.53 -9.09
C PHE A 329 -7.94 6.44 -8.61
N GLY A 330 -8.29 6.37 -7.33
CA GLY A 330 -9.46 7.03 -6.76
C GLY A 330 -9.16 8.45 -6.27
N SER A 331 -8.24 8.60 -5.33
CA SER A 331 -7.94 9.89 -4.68
C SER A 331 -6.47 10.06 -4.31
N PHE A 332 -6.05 11.32 -4.17
CA PHE A 332 -4.71 11.73 -3.76
C PHE A 332 -4.83 12.96 -2.85
N HIS A 333 -4.29 12.88 -1.64
CA HIS A 333 -4.45 13.90 -0.61
C HIS A 333 -3.13 14.21 0.11
N ASP A 334 -2.74 15.49 0.13
CA ASP A 334 -1.64 15.96 0.97
C ASP A 334 -2.08 16.00 2.44
N LEU A 335 -1.25 15.45 3.33
CA LEU A 335 -1.41 15.49 4.78
C LEU A 335 -0.41 16.49 5.38
N ASN A 336 -0.89 17.40 6.22
CA ASN A 336 -0.07 18.28 7.03
C ASN A 336 -0.67 18.36 8.45
N VAL A 337 0.16 18.09 9.46
CA VAL A 337 -0.23 17.96 10.86
C VAL A 337 0.75 18.77 11.72
N THR A 338 0.31 19.90 12.26
CA THR A 338 1.08 20.62 13.28
C THR A 338 1.07 19.83 14.58
N MET A 339 2.24 19.39 15.03
CA MET A 339 2.39 18.52 16.19
C MET A 339 2.29 19.30 17.52
N PRO A 340 1.75 18.67 18.58
CA PRO A 340 1.78 19.24 19.92
C PRO A 340 3.21 19.48 20.43
N ALA A 341 3.34 20.29 21.48
CA ALA A 341 4.62 20.52 22.13
C ALA A 341 5.18 19.26 22.82
N CYS A 342 6.49 19.25 23.07
CA CYS A 342 7.26 18.11 23.57
C CYS A 342 6.96 17.72 25.04
N ASP A 343 5.94 18.30 25.67
CA ASP A 343 5.35 17.84 26.93
C ASP A 343 4.21 16.82 26.73
N ALA A 344 3.76 16.61 25.49
CA ALA A 344 2.79 15.59 25.08
C ALA A 344 3.45 14.32 24.47
N THR A 345 4.77 14.16 24.59
CA THR A 345 5.50 13.01 24.03
C THR A 345 4.94 11.68 24.56
N GLY A 346 4.54 10.80 23.64
CA GLY A 346 3.84 9.53 23.91
C GLY A 346 2.33 9.55 23.64
N ASP A 347 1.71 10.74 23.50
CA ASP A 347 0.33 10.87 23.02
C ASP A 347 0.22 10.56 21.52
N TYR A 348 -0.99 10.29 21.04
CA TYR A 348 -1.30 9.95 19.64
C TYR A 348 -2.35 10.91 19.05
N LEU A 349 -2.14 11.37 17.82
CA LEU A 349 -3.12 12.13 17.05
C LEU A 349 -3.78 11.22 16.03
N LEU A 350 -5.09 11.01 16.18
CA LEU A 350 -5.90 10.18 15.30
C LEU A 350 -6.58 11.02 14.20
N LEU A 351 -6.24 10.75 12.95
CA LEU A 351 -6.60 11.56 11.78
C LEU A 351 -7.66 10.84 10.95
N LYS A 352 -8.93 10.99 11.36
CA LYS A 352 -10.09 10.42 10.67
C LYS A 352 -10.45 11.20 9.40
N ASN A 353 -11.09 10.55 8.43
CA ASN A 353 -11.55 11.13 7.14
C ASN A 353 -10.43 11.58 6.18
N LEU A 354 -9.21 11.03 6.31
CA LEU A 354 -8.15 11.14 5.29
C LEU A 354 -8.19 10.01 4.24
N LEU A 355 -8.89 8.93 4.59
CA LEU A 355 -9.08 7.70 3.83
C LEU A 355 -10.58 7.44 3.75
N ASP A 356 -11.03 6.82 2.66
CA ASP A 356 -12.41 6.39 2.49
C ASP A 356 -12.60 5.00 3.14
N ASP A 357 -13.52 4.88 4.10
CA ASP A 357 -13.78 3.60 4.79
C ASP A 357 -14.31 2.54 3.81
N LEU A 358 -13.68 1.35 3.80
CA LEU A 358 -14.05 0.31 2.84
C LEU A 358 -15.33 -0.41 3.28
N LYS A 359 -16.34 -0.47 2.39
CA LYS A 359 -17.64 -1.08 2.66
C LYS A 359 -17.79 -2.39 1.88
N ILE A 360 -17.59 -3.50 2.58
CA ILE A 360 -17.38 -4.82 1.99
C ILE A 360 -18.72 -5.55 1.79
N ALA A 361 -19.08 -5.79 0.54
CA ALA A 361 -20.16 -6.70 0.16
C ALA A 361 -19.60 -8.12 -0.08
N ALA A 362 -20.12 -9.12 0.64
CA ALA A 362 -19.79 -10.52 0.40
C ALA A 362 -20.62 -11.11 -0.75
N ASN A 363 -20.02 -12.05 -1.48
CA ASN A 363 -20.60 -12.77 -2.64
C ASN A 363 -21.12 -14.17 -2.27
#